data_AF-A0A523AMD1-F1
#
_entry.id   AF-A0A523AMD1-F1
#
_cell.length_a   1.000
_cell.length_b   1.000
_cell.length_c   1.000
_cell.angle_alpha   90.00
_cell.angle_beta   90.00
_cell.angle_gamma   90.00
#
_symmetry.space_group_name_H-M   'P 1'
#
loop_
_entity.id
_entity.type
_entity.pdbx_description
1 polymer ?
#
loop_
_entity_poly.entity_id
_entity_poly.type
_entity_poly.pdbx_seq_one_letter_code
_entity_poly.pdbx_strand_id
1 'polypeptide(L)'
;PERFVEGKGERFELAFEAMMEGIEKAVASMRVSVKEPRELLISGRLTRIRRIREELERRLGEVKEVGGLEGAKLTKETAQGYAVVADGLAGGRFRELVEWMGIREAKGTALDHLYHPKARGIRERFVRFKG
;
A
#
# COMPACT_ATOMS: atom_id res chain seq x y z
N PRO A 1 -15.74 2.51 3.85
CA PRO A 1 -15.64 1.05 4.09
C PRO A 1 -16.94 0.47 4.64
N GLU A 2 -17.67 1.28 5.42
CA GLU A 2 -18.94 0.94 6.06
C GLU A 2 -19.96 0.41 5.04
N ARG A 3 -20.12 1.09 3.89
CA ARG A 3 -21.02 0.65 2.81
C ARG A 3 -20.70 -0.73 2.22
N PHE A 4 -19.45 -1.18 2.34
CA PHE A 4 -19.04 -2.50 1.86
C PHE A 4 -19.61 -3.61 2.76
N VAL A 5 -19.76 -3.34 4.06
CA VAL A 5 -20.34 -4.27 5.04
C VAL A 5 -21.84 -4.51 4.74
N GLU A 6 -22.50 -3.51 4.15
CA GLU A 6 -23.92 -3.54 3.81
C GLU A 6 -24.19 -4.09 2.40
N GLY A 7 -23.16 -4.32 1.60
CA GLY A 7 -23.27 -4.74 0.21
C GLY A 7 -23.91 -6.13 0.08
N LYS A 8 -24.96 -6.22 -0.75
CA LYS A 8 -25.71 -7.45 -1.03
C LYS A 8 -26.22 -7.45 -2.47
N GLY A 9 -26.57 -8.63 -2.98
CA GLY A 9 -27.18 -8.84 -4.30
C GLY A 9 -26.17 -9.19 -5.38
N GLU A 10 -26.67 -9.70 -6.52
CA GLU A 10 -25.86 -10.31 -7.59
C GLU A 10 -24.76 -9.38 -8.12
N ARG A 11 -25.06 -8.10 -8.35
CA ARG A 11 -24.07 -7.13 -8.84
C ARG A 11 -22.97 -6.85 -7.83
N PHE A 12 -23.30 -6.85 -6.54
CA PHE A 12 -22.31 -6.66 -5.49
C PHE A 12 -21.39 -7.88 -5.42
N GLU A 13 -21.96 -9.08 -5.44
CA GLU A 13 -21.18 -10.32 -5.42
C GLU A 13 -20.27 -10.47 -6.65
N LEU A 14 -20.76 -10.10 -7.84
CA LEU A 14 -19.94 -10.05 -9.05
C LEU A 14 -18.76 -9.07 -8.91
N ALA A 15 -19.00 -7.87 -8.38
CA ALA A 15 -17.95 -6.87 -8.17
C ALA A 15 -16.97 -7.29 -7.08
N PHE A 16 -17.47 -7.95 -6.03
CA PHE A 16 -16.66 -8.50 -4.94
C PHE A 16 -15.73 -9.59 -5.46
N GLU A 17 -16.26 -10.52 -6.26
CA GLU A 17 -15.47 -11.59 -6.88
C GLU A 17 -14.40 -11.01 -7.80
N ALA A 18 -14.76 -10.08 -8.68
CA ALA A 18 -13.81 -9.42 -9.57
C ALA A 18 -12.70 -8.69 -8.81
N MET A 19 -13.02 -8.07 -7.66
CA MET A 19 -12.03 -7.44 -6.80
C MET A 19 -11.07 -8.49 -6.20
N MET A 20 -11.58 -9.61 -5.69
CA MET A 20 -10.75 -10.67 -5.11
C MET A 20 -9.85 -11.33 -6.16
N GLU A 21 -10.41 -11.66 -7.33
CA GLU A 21 -9.65 -12.21 -8.45
C GLU A 21 -8.55 -11.23 -8.90
N GLY A 22 -8.84 -9.92 -8.91
CA GLY A 22 -7.85 -8.89 -9.18
C GLY A 22 -6.68 -8.89 -8.19
N ILE A 23 -6.98 -9.09 -6.90
CA ILE A 23 -5.95 -9.20 -5.85
C ILE A 23 -5.11 -10.47 -6.04
N GLU A 24 -5.73 -11.62 -6.33
CA GLU A 24 -5.01 -12.87 -6.61
C GLU A 24 -4.03 -12.72 -7.77
N LYS A 25 -4.49 -12.10 -8.88
CA LYS A 25 -3.64 -11.81 -10.04
C LYS A 25 -2.48 -10.88 -9.69
N ALA A 26 -2.74 -9.85 -8.88
CA ALA A 26 -1.69 -8.94 -8.43
C ALA A 26 -0.64 -9.68 -7.59
N VAL A 27 -1.06 -10.52 -6.64
CA VAL A 27 -0.14 -11.35 -5.84
C VAL A 27 0.64 -12.33 -6.72
N ALA A 28 -0.02 -12.99 -7.67
CA ALA A 28 0.63 -13.88 -8.63
C ALA A 28 1.70 -13.15 -9.46
N SER A 29 1.43 -11.92 -9.90
CA SER A 29 2.42 -11.11 -10.62
C SER A 29 3.64 -10.76 -9.77
N MET A 30 3.45 -10.46 -8.49
CA MET A 30 4.57 -10.19 -7.56
C MET A 30 5.42 -11.44 -7.30
N ARG A 31 4.80 -12.63 -7.30
CA ARG A 31 5.52 -13.91 -7.15
C ARG A 31 6.49 -14.21 -8.29
N VAL A 32 6.37 -13.54 -9.44
CA VAL A 32 7.38 -13.61 -10.51
C VAL A 32 8.72 -13.06 -10.04
N SER A 33 8.70 -11.95 -9.30
CA SER A 33 9.89 -11.31 -8.74
C SER A 33 10.30 -11.90 -7.40
N VAL A 34 9.33 -12.26 -6.56
CA VAL A 34 9.53 -12.83 -5.22
C VAL A 34 8.89 -14.22 -5.17
N LYS A 35 9.62 -15.23 -5.64
CA LYS A 35 9.08 -16.60 -5.81
C LYS A 35 8.45 -17.18 -4.56
N GLU A 36 9.12 -17.01 -3.43
CA GLU A 36 8.72 -17.56 -2.13
C GLU A 36 8.72 -16.42 -1.09
N PRO A 37 7.66 -15.59 -1.06
CA PRO A 37 7.59 -14.54 -0.05
C PRO A 37 7.45 -15.18 1.32
N ARG A 38 8.22 -14.68 2.30
CA ARG A 38 8.13 -15.16 3.69
C ARG A 38 6.74 -14.92 4.29
N GLU A 39 6.14 -13.79 3.93
CA GLU A 39 4.86 -13.35 4.46
C GLU A 39 4.10 -12.54 3.41
N LEU A 40 2.76 -12.57 3.49
CA LEU A 40 1.88 -11.67 2.75
C LEU A 40 1.31 -10.64 3.72
N LEU A 41 1.74 -9.39 3.58
CA LEU A 41 1.30 -8.30 4.44
C LEU A 41 0.17 -7.51 3.77
N ILE A 42 -0.93 -7.31 4.49
CA ILE A 42 -2.10 -6.52 4.05
C ILE A 42 -2.24 -5.25 4.89
N SER A 43 -2.71 -4.16 4.30
CA SER A 43 -2.91 -2.89 5.00
C SER A 43 -4.11 -2.12 4.46
N GLY A 44 -4.49 -1.05 5.17
CA GLY A 44 -5.52 -0.12 4.75
C GLY A 44 -6.87 -0.34 5.42
N ARG A 45 -7.89 0.40 4.98
CA ARG A 45 -9.19 0.43 5.70
C ARG A 45 -10.07 -0.79 5.44
N LEU A 46 -9.89 -1.48 4.30
CA LEU A 46 -10.71 -2.64 3.95
C LEU A 46 -10.29 -3.91 4.69
N THR A 47 -9.03 -4.03 5.12
CA THR A 47 -8.52 -5.17 5.90
C THR A 47 -9.18 -5.28 7.28
N ARG A 48 -9.76 -4.18 7.77
CA ARG A 48 -10.55 -4.12 9.00
C ARG A 48 -11.93 -4.80 8.86
N ILE A 49 -12.37 -5.08 7.64
CA ILE A 49 -13.62 -5.79 7.38
C ILE A 49 -13.34 -7.29 7.45
N ARG A 50 -13.97 -7.98 8.40
CA ARG A 50 -13.78 -9.43 8.62
C ARG A 50 -13.96 -10.26 7.35
N ARG A 51 -15.02 -10.02 6.58
CA ARG A 51 -15.30 -10.71 5.30
C ARG A 51 -14.14 -10.60 4.29
N ILE A 52 -13.49 -9.43 4.22
CA ILE A 52 -12.33 -9.23 3.34
C ILE A 52 -11.16 -10.09 3.81
N ARG A 53 -10.84 -10.05 5.10
CA ARG A 53 -9.72 -10.79 5.66
C ARG A 53 -9.90 -12.30 5.45
N GLU A 54 -11.07 -12.82 5.75
CA GLU A 54 -11.40 -14.24 5.60
C GLU A 54 -11.34 -14.70 4.13
N GLU A 55 -11.80 -13.89 3.16
CA GLU A 55 -11.58 -14.19 1.74
C GLU A 55 -10.11 -14.27 1.39
N LEU A 56 -9.34 -13.26 1.81
CA LEU A 56 -7.92 -13.17 1.47
C LEU A 56 -7.16 -14.36 2.04
N GLU A 57 -7.45 -14.73 3.29
CA GLU A 57 -6.88 -15.92 3.92
C GLU A 57 -7.23 -17.20 3.17
N ARG A 58 -8.51 -17.35 2.77
CA ARG A 58 -8.95 -18.52 2.02
C ARG A 58 -8.26 -18.64 0.65
N ARG A 59 -8.07 -17.53 -0.06
CA ARG A 59 -7.52 -17.53 -1.43
C ARG A 59 -6.00 -17.55 -1.48
N LEU A 60 -5.35 -16.83 -0.56
CA LEU A 60 -3.91 -16.56 -0.62
C LEU A 60 -3.10 -17.34 0.43
N GLY A 61 -3.76 -17.98 1.40
CA GLY A 61 -3.13 -18.56 2.58
C GLY A 61 -2.95 -17.51 3.69
N GLU A 62 -2.02 -17.75 4.62
CA GLU A 62 -1.79 -16.85 5.75
C GLU A 62 -1.45 -15.42 5.28
N VAL A 63 -2.26 -14.45 5.72
CA VAL A 63 -2.00 -13.02 5.53
C VAL A 63 -1.91 -12.33 6.89
N LYS A 64 -1.01 -11.35 7.02
CA LYS A 64 -0.81 -10.59 8.26
C LYS A 64 -1.11 -9.12 8.02
N GLU A 65 -1.75 -8.47 8.99
CA GLU A 65 -2.00 -7.04 8.90
C GLU A 65 -0.76 -6.23 9.30
N VAL A 66 -0.43 -5.21 8.51
CA VAL A 66 0.59 -4.24 8.87
C VAL A 66 0.04 -3.35 9.99
N GLY A 67 0.64 -3.45 11.16
CA GLY A 67 0.36 -2.57 12.29
C GLY A 67 1.13 -1.25 12.24
N GLY A 68 0.81 -0.36 13.18
CA GLY A 68 1.63 0.82 13.46
C GLY A 68 2.93 0.48 14.19
N LEU A 69 3.82 1.46 14.29
CA LEU A 69 5.03 1.39 15.11
C LEU A 69 4.68 1.08 16.57
N GLU A 70 5.54 0.29 17.21
CA GLU A 70 5.42 0.00 18.62
C GLU A 70 5.34 1.29 19.45
N GLY A 71 4.37 1.36 20.37
CA GLY A 71 4.12 2.55 21.19
C GLY A 71 3.32 3.67 20.50
N ALA A 72 3.10 3.61 19.18
CA ALA A 72 2.34 4.63 18.45
C ALA A 72 0.81 4.39 18.57
N LYS A 73 0.24 4.80 19.71
CA LYS A 73 -1.19 4.60 20.03
C LYS A 73 -2.13 5.67 19.46
N LEU A 74 -1.64 6.89 19.31
CA LEU A 74 -2.45 8.07 18.92
C LEU A 74 -2.08 8.61 17.53
N THR A 75 -0.87 8.33 17.07
CA THR A 75 -0.31 8.89 15.84
C THR A 75 -0.86 8.14 14.63
N LYS A 76 -1.28 8.86 13.58
CA LYS A 76 -1.70 8.25 12.31
C LYS A 76 -0.52 7.51 11.67
N GLU A 77 -0.78 6.35 11.05
CA GLU A 77 0.22 5.52 10.35
C GLU A 77 1.10 6.32 9.37
N THR A 78 0.51 7.26 8.63
CA THR A 78 1.28 8.12 7.70
C THR A 78 2.31 8.99 8.42
N ALA A 79 1.97 9.55 9.58
CA ALA A 79 2.91 10.35 10.38
C ALA A 79 4.02 9.48 10.98
N GLN A 80 3.71 8.24 11.34
CA GLN A 80 4.70 7.27 11.77
C GLN A 80 5.70 6.96 10.64
N GLY A 81 5.21 6.79 9.41
CA GLY A 81 6.06 6.60 8.23
C GLY A 81 7.03 7.77 8.00
N TYR A 82 6.57 9.01 8.15
CA TYR A 82 7.47 10.18 8.08
C TYR A 82 8.53 10.16 9.17
N ALA A 83 8.20 9.75 10.39
CA ALA A 83 9.17 9.63 11.48
C ALA A 83 10.24 8.56 11.18
N VAL A 84 9.85 7.40 10.63
CA VAL A 84 10.79 6.35 10.19
C VAL A 84 11.78 6.88 9.15
N VAL A 85 11.27 7.59 8.14
CA VAL A 85 12.11 8.15 7.08
C VAL A 85 13.04 9.23 7.63
N ALA A 86 12.52 10.14 8.46
CA ALA A 86 13.33 11.20 9.06
C ALA A 86 14.45 10.66 9.97
N ASP A 87 14.12 9.68 10.83
CA ASP A 87 15.10 8.99 11.67
C ASP A 87 16.18 8.30 10.84
N GLY A 88 15.80 7.53 9.82
CA GLY A 88 16.76 6.84 8.96
C GLY A 88 17.64 7.80 8.15
N LEU A 89 17.09 8.91 7.66
CA LEU A 89 17.86 9.96 6.98
C LEU A 89 18.88 10.63 7.91
N ALA A 90 18.54 10.79 9.19
CA ALA A 90 19.43 11.30 10.24
C ALA A 90 20.46 10.26 10.76
N GLY A 91 20.44 9.04 10.22
CA GLY A 91 21.36 7.96 10.62
C GLY A 91 20.92 7.22 11.89
N GLY A 92 19.66 7.34 12.28
CA GLY A 92 19.08 6.68 13.44
C GLY A 92 18.80 5.20 13.24
N ARG A 93 17.87 4.66 14.05
CA ARG A 93 17.50 3.24 14.08
C ARG A 93 17.10 2.69 12.72
N PHE A 94 16.43 3.50 11.89
CA PHE A 94 15.90 3.06 10.59
C PHE A 94 16.84 3.33 9.42
N ARG A 95 18.12 3.66 9.67
CA ARG A 95 19.10 4.01 8.63
C ARG A 95 19.22 2.93 7.55
N GLU A 96 19.47 1.68 7.95
CA GLU A 96 19.68 0.58 7.00
C GLU A 96 18.46 0.36 6.10
N LEU A 97 17.25 0.51 6.64
CA LEU A 97 16.01 0.41 5.88
C LEU A 97 15.90 1.54 4.84
N VAL A 98 16.16 2.79 5.26
CA VAL A 98 16.08 3.96 4.37
C VAL A 98 17.14 3.89 3.26
N GLU A 99 18.34 3.42 3.58
CA GLU A 99 19.41 3.18 2.61
C GLU A 99 19.05 2.04 1.65
N TRP A 100 18.54 0.92 2.15
CA TRP A 100 18.09 -0.21 1.32
C TRP A 100 16.95 0.19 0.36
N MET A 101 16.04 1.05 0.82
CA MET A 101 14.94 1.58 0.00
C MET A 101 15.40 2.58 -1.07
N GLY A 102 16.65 3.06 -1.03
CA GLY A 102 17.18 4.03 -2.00
C GLY A 102 16.49 5.39 -1.95
N ILE A 103 16.04 5.83 -0.77
CA ILE A 103 15.24 7.06 -0.62
C ILE A 103 16.03 8.31 -0.97
N ARG A 104 17.34 8.34 -0.71
CA ARG A 104 18.21 9.49 -1.03
C ARG A 104 18.42 9.62 -2.54
N GLU A 105 18.36 8.50 -3.25
CA GLU A 105 18.58 8.37 -4.68
C GLU A 105 17.28 8.55 -5.49
N ALA A 106 16.12 8.57 -4.81
CA ALA A 106 14.82 8.72 -5.44
C ALA A 106 14.69 10.06 -6.18
N LYS A 107 14.27 10.00 -7.45
CA LYS A 107 14.08 11.15 -8.33
C LYS A 107 12.71 11.09 -8.99
N GLY A 108 12.27 12.24 -9.48
CA GLY A 108 10.97 12.37 -10.12
C GLY A 108 9.84 12.64 -9.14
N THR A 109 8.61 12.49 -9.60
CA THR A 109 7.38 12.77 -8.86
C THR A 109 6.33 11.71 -9.14
N ALA A 110 5.33 11.62 -8.25
CA ALA A 110 4.16 10.75 -8.48
C ALA A 110 3.39 11.08 -9.78
N LEU A 111 3.67 12.21 -10.43
CA LEU A 111 3.03 12.64 -11.68
C LEU A 111 3.80 12.16 -12.93
N ASP A 112 4.97 11.54 -12.77
CA ASP A 112 5.84 11.20 -13.90
C ASP A 112 5.28 10.13 -14.84
N HIS A 113 4.34 9.33 -14.35
CA HIS A 113 3.67 8.29 -15.11
C HIS A 113 2.15 8.53 -15.27
N LEU A 114 1.70 9.78 -15.07
CA LEU A 114 0.30 10.15 -15.27
C LEU A 114 0.02 10.50 -16.74
N TYR A 115 -0.40 9.50 -17.52
CA TYR A 115 -0.74 9.65 -18.94
C TYR A 115 -2.25 9.80 -19.12
N HIS A 116 -2.78 11.00 -18.89
CA HIS A 116 -4.19 11.29 -19.13
C HIS A 116 -4.34 12.66 -19.81
N PRO A 117 -5.23 12.82 -20.83
CA PRO A 117 -5.39 14.09 -21.52
C PRO A 117 -5.68 15.28 -20.58
N LYS A 118 -6.50 15.05 -19.54
CA LYS A 118 -6.79 16.08 -18.50
C LYS A 118 -5.64 16.36 -17.54
N ALA A 119 -4.61 15.52 -17.52
CA ALA A 119 -3.41 15.72 -16.72
C ALA A 119 -2.31 16.47 -17.50
N ARG A 120 -2.56 16.82 -18.77
CA ARG A 120 -1.64 17.65 -19.55
C ARG A 120 -1.48 19.01 -18.88
N GLY A 121 -0.25 19.46 -18.67
CA GLY A 121 0.01 20.74 -18.02
C GLY A 121 -0.08 20.71 -16.49
N ILE A 122 -0.29 19.53 -15.87
CA ILE A 122 -0.42 19.44 -14.41
C ILE A 122 0.93 19.60 -13.72
N ARG A 123 2.02 19.06 -14.29
CA ARG A 123 3.35 19.08 -13.65
C ARG A 123 3.88 20.49 -13.47
N GLU A 124 3.57 21.36 -14.43
CA GLU A 124 3.95 22.76 -14.49
C GLU A 124 3.29 23.60 -13.38
N ARG A 125 2.21 23.09 -12.78
CA ARG A 125 1.47 23.75 -11.70
C ARG A 125 1.94 23.32 -10.31
N PHE A 126 2.73 22.26 -10.21
CA PHE A 126 3.26 21.78 -8.92
C PHE A 126 4.66 22.32 -8.69
N VAL A 127 4.99 22.53 -7.41
CA VAL A 127 6.31 22.98 -6.99
C VAL A 127 7.33 21.94 -7.43
N ARG A 128 8.34 22.33 -8.20
CA ARG A 128 9.48 21.46 -8.45
C ARG A 128 10.20 21.28 -7.13
N PHE A 129 10.27 20.05 -6.62
CA PHE A 129 11.16 19.74 -5.52
C PHE A 129 12.58 20.10 -5.98
N LYS A 130 13.23 21.04 -5.30
CA LYS A 130 14.65 21.33 -5.53
C LYS A 130 15.41 20.08 -5.09
N GLY A 131 16.02 19.39 -6.05
CA GLY A 131 16.99 18.34 -5.79
C GLY A 131 18.30 18.90 -5.28
#